data_AF-A0A967VP39-F1
#
_entry.id   AF-A0A967VP39-F1
#
_cell.length_a   1.000
_cell.length_b   1.000
_cell.length_c   1.000
_cell.angle_alpha   90.00
_cell.angle_beta   90.00
_cell.angle_gamma   90.00
#
_symmetry.space_group_name_H-M   'P 1'
#
loop_
_entity.id
_entity.type
_entity.pdbx_description
1 polymer ?
#
loop_
_entity_poly.entity_id
_entity_poly.type
_entity_poly.pdbx_seq_one_letter_code
_entity_poly.pdbx_strand_id
1 'polypeptide(L)'
;MNGLLAVAFTGLMVAAGWVAGASPTLGPAADLAYRMGALGVILNLILAIFNLVPLPPLDGSHVVAQLLPPSARPRYRAMGRYGIGILMLAVFVAPEALSVLLWPAFALTDLAFAVVEWLV
;
A
#
# COMPACT_ATOMS: atom_id res chain seq x y z
N MET A 1 -8.97 -4.17 1.11
CA MET A 1 -9.43 -3.23 0.05
C MET A 1 -8.26 -2.60 -0.71
N ASN A 2 -7.24 -2.09 -0.02
CA ASN A 2 -6.07 -1.45 -0.65
C ASN A 2 -5.37 -2.31 -1.73
N GLY A 3 -5.18 -3.62 -1.50
CA GLY A 3 -4.59 -4.50 -2.52
C GLY A 3 -5.39 -4.56 -3.83
N LEU A 4 -6.73 -4.50 -3.77
CA LEU A 4 -7.56 -4.46 -4.98
C LEU A 4 -7.45 -3.12 -5.71
N LEU A 5 -7.34 -2.02 -4.95
CA LEU A 5 -7.10 -0.70 -5.52
C LEU A 5 -5.75 -0.63 -6.23
N ALA A 6 -4.71 -1.24 -5.67
CA ALA A 6 -3.41 -1.33 -6.34
C ALA A 6 -3.53 -2.02 -7.71
N VAL A 7 -4.23 -3.16 -7.78
CA VAL A 7 -4.48 -3.86 -9.06
C VAL A 7 -5.26 -3.00 -10.05
N ALA A 8 -6.28 -2.27 -9.58
CA ALA A 8 -7.05 -1.37 -10.42
C ALA A 8 -6.17 -0.24 -11.01
N PHE A 9 -5.27 0.33 -10.20
CA PHE A 9 -4.32 1.34 -10.68
C PHE A 9 -3.26 0.77 -11.63
N THR A 10 -2.82 -0.48 -11.46
CA THR A 10 -1.98 -1.16 -12.47
C THR A 10 -2.73 -1.27 -13.81
N GLY A 11 -4.03 -1.62 -13.78
CA GLY A 11 -4.86 -1.64 -14.98
C GLY A 11 -5.00 -0.27 -15.66
N LEU A 12 -5.12 0.80 -14.87
CA LEU A 12 -5.12 2.18 -15.38
C LEU A 12 -3.81 2.51 -16.12
N MET A 13 -2.66 2.08 -15.57
CA MET A 13 -1.36 2.32 -16.21
C MET A 13 -1.22 1.60 -17.55
N VAL A 14 -1.67 0.35 -17.65
CA VAL A 14 -1.70 -0.40 -18.92
C VAL A 14 -2.56 0.31 -19.95
N ALA A 15 -3.78 0.71 -19.57
CA ALA A 15 -4.69 1.43 -20.46
C ALA A 15 -4.08 2.77 -20.92
N ALA A 16 -3.43 3.50 -20.02
CA ALA A 16 -2.73 4.74 -20.36
C ALA A 16 -1.61 4.51 -21.38
N GLY A 17 -0.80 3.47 -21.20
CA GLY A 17 0.26 3.11 -22.14
C GLY A 17 -0.27 2.81 -23.56
N TRP A 18 -1.33 2.00 -23.66
CA TRP A 18 -1.97 1.74 -24.96
C TRP A 18 -2.55 2.99 -25.62
N VAL A 19 -3.17 3.89 -24.83
CA VAL A 19 -3.70 5.16 -25.35
C VAL A 19 -2.57 6.06 -25.87
N ALA A 20 -1.43 6.12 -25.17
CA ALA A 20 -0.26 6.88 -25.60
C ALA A 20 0.30 6.36 -26.94
N GLY A 21 0.33 5.03 -27.13
CA GLY A 21 0.77 4.41 -28.38
C GLY A 21 -0.21 4.58 -29.56
N ALA A 22 -1.52 4.64 -29.27
CA ALA A 22 -2.56 4.74 -30.29
C ALA A 22 -2.74 6.16 -30.87
N SER A 23 -2.54 7.21 -30.07
CA SER A 23 -2.70 8.59 -30.53
C SER A 23 -1.68 9.55 -29.90
N PRO A 24 -0.77 10.14 -30.70
CA PRO A 24 0.19 11.13 -30.20
C PRO A 24 -0.46 12.35 -29.57
N THR A 25 -1.68 12.72 -29.96
CA THR A 25 -2.41 13.87 -29.39
C THR A 25 -2.88 13.63 -27.96
N LEU A 26 -3.10 12.37 -27.57
CA LEU A 26 -3.52 11.99 -26.21
C LEU A 26 -2.33 11.69 -25.29
N GLY A 27 -1.10 11.68 -25.82
CA GLY A 27 0.13 11.38 -25.08
C GLY A 27 0.26 12.11 -23.73
N PRO A 28 0.05 13.44 -23.65
CA PRO A 28 0.16 14.16 -22.37
C PRO A 28 -0.87 13.71 -21.33
N ALA A 29 -2.10 13.43 -21.75
CA ALA A 29 -3.16 12.96 -20.84
C ALA A 29 -2.89 11.53 -20.38
N ALA A 30 -2.38 10.68 -21.27
CA ALA A 30 -1.96 9.32 -20.96
C ALA A 30 -0.77 9.30 -19.99
N ASP A 31 0.24 10.14 -20.18
CA ASP A 31 1.36 10.27 -19.23
C ASP A 31 0.89 10.69 -17.84
N LEU A 32 -0.04 11.65 -17.76
CA LEU A 32 -0.65 12.04 -16.48
C LEU A 32 -1.38 10.86 -15.83
N ALA A 33 -2.19 10.13 -16.58
CA ALA A 33 -2.91 8.96 -16.07
C ALA A 33 -1.95 7.86 -15.59
N TYR A 34 -0.86 7.63 -16.32
CA TYR A 34 0.19 6.69 -15.94
C TYR A 34 0.84 7.08 -14.61
N ARG A 35 1.22 8.35 -14.43
CA ARG A 35 1.81 8.86 -13.18
C ARG A 35 0.84 8.77 -11.99
N MET A 36 -0.43 9.07 -12.21
CA MET A 36 -1.47 8.91 -11.19
C MET A 36 -1.65 7.43 -10.83
N GLY A 37 -1.62 6.53 -11.81
CA GLY A 37 -1.62 5.09 -11.61
C GLY A 37 -0.43 4.61 -10.78
N ALA A 38 0.78 5.06 -11.13
CA ALA A 38 2.02 4.73 -10.41
C ALA A 38 1.94 5.13 -8.93
N LEU A 39 1.48 6.36 -8.64
CA LEU A 39 1.24 6.82 -7.26
C LEU A 39 0.13 6.03 -6.57
N GLY A 40 -0.93 5.68 -7.31
CA GLY A 40 -2.02 4.86 -6.80
C GLY A 40 -1.55 3.46 -6.38
N VAL A 41 -0.72 2.80 -7.19
CA VAL A 41 -0.14 1.48 -6.89
C VAL A 41 0.71 1.55 -5.62
N ILE A 42 1.72 2.42 -5.58
CA ILE A 42 2.67 2.48 -4.46
C ILE A 42 1.97 2.82 -3.15
N LEU A 43 1.07 3.81 -3.14
CA LEU A 43 0.36 4.22 -1.92
C LEU A 43 -0.55 3.09 -1.40
N ASN A 44 -1.29 2.42 -2.29
CA ASN A 44 -2.18 1.34 -1.88
C ASN A 44 -1.43 0.10 -1.41
N LEU A 45 -0.29 -0.24 -2.03
CA LEU A 45 0.54 -1.36 -1.57
C LEU A 45 1.19 -1.07 -0.22
N ILE A 46 1.75 0.14 -0.03
CA ILE A 46 2.28 0.56 1.27
C ILE A 46 1.18 0.50 2.34
N LEU A 47 0.00 1.05 2.09
CA LEU A 47 -1.13 1.00 3.02
C LEU A 47 -1.62 -0.43 3.27
N ALA A 48 -1.60 -1.31 2.27
CA ALA A 48 -1.96 -2.71 2.44
C ALA A 48 -1.01 -3.42 3.42
N ILE A 49 0.31 -3.21 3.26
CA ILE A 49 1.32 -3.80 4.14
C ILE A 49 1.27 -3.20 5.55
N PHE A 50 1.14 -1.87 5.69
CA PHE A 50 0.95 -1.23 7.00
C PHE A 50 -0.29 -1.76 7.72
N ASN A 51 -1.39 -2.00 7.01
CA ASN A 51 -2.60 -2.55 7.62
C ASN A 51 -2.45 -3.99 8.14
N LEU A 52 -1.34 -4.69 7.86
CA LEU A 52 -1.05 -6.00 8.46
C LEU A 52 -0.33 -5.89 9.81
N VAL A 53 0.21 -4.72 10.16
CA VAL A 53 0.93 -4.52 11.42
C VAL A 53 -0.05 -4.61 12.59
N PRO A 54 0.23 -5.42 13.63
CA PRO A 54 -0.66 -5.65 14.76
C PRO A 54 -0.61 -4.51 15.79
N LEU A 55 -0.76 -3.26 15.32
CA LEU A 55 -0.71 -2.05 16.11
C LEU A 55 -1.96 -1.20 15.82
N PRO A 56 -2.81 -0.87 16.81
CA PRO A 56 -3.92 0.04 16.57
C PRO A 56 -3.42 1.39 16.05
N PRO A 57 -4.15 2.12 15.19
CA PRO A 57 -5.48 1.85 14.66
C PRO A 57 -5.50 0.97 13.40
N LEU A 58 -4.39 0.31 13.04
CA LEU A 58 -4.27 -0.47 11.81
C LEU A 58 -5.13 -1.73 11.86
N ASP A 59 -5.60 -2.19 10.71
CA ASP A 59 -6.56 -3.32 10.61
C ASP A 59 -6.03 -4.62 11.24
N GLY A 60 -4.73 -4.87 11.16
CA GLY A 60 -4.05 -6.03 11.74
C GLY A 60 -4.21 -6.12 13.27
N SER A 61 -4.42 -4.98 13.93
CA SER A 61 -4.72 -4.96 15.36
C SER A 61 -6.08 -5.57 15.69
N HIS A 62 -7.07 -5.41 14.81
CA HIS A 62 -8.39 -6.02 14.99
C HIS A 62 -8.32 -7.55 14.82
N VAL A 63 -7.50 -8.02 13.87
CA VAL A 63 -7.25 -9.45 13.67
C VAL A 63 -6.63 -10.05 14.94
N VAL A 64 -5.56 -9.44 15.46
CA VAL A 64 -4.93 -9.91 16.70
C VAL A 64 -5.87 -9.84 17.90
N ALA A 65 -6.67 -8.77 18.02
CA ALA A 65 -7.64 -8.65 19.10
C ALA A 65 -8.69 -9.78 19.10
N GLN A 66 -9.05 -10.31 17.93
CA GLN A 66 -9.98 -11.44 17.82
C GLN A 66 -9.32 -12.78 18.17
N LEU A 67 -8.03 -12.95 17.83
CA LEU A 67 -7.23 -14.12 18.19
C LEU A 67 -6.91 -14.19 19.69
N LEU A 68 -6.91 -13.05 20.39
CA LEU A 68 -6.63 -12.99 21.82
C LEU A 68 -7.78 -13.57 22.69
N PRO A 69 -7.45 -14.20 23.84
CA PRO A 69 -8.44 -14.63 24.82
C PRO A 69 -9.32 -13.46 25.31
N PRO A 70 -10.60 -13.69 25.64
CA PRO A 70 -11.52 -12.63 26.07
C PRO A 70 -11.00 -11.75 27.21
N SER A 71 -10.20 -12.30 28.12
CA SER A 71 -9.56 -11.58 29.24
C SER A 71 -8.49 -10.58 28.81
N ALA A 72 -7.79 -10.81 27.70
CA ALA A 72 -6.71 -9.96 27.20
C ALA A 72 -7.20 -8.82 26.26
N ARG A 73 -8.37 -8.98 25.64
CA ARG A 73 -8.93 -8.02 24.67
C ARG A 73 -9.12 -6.60 25.23
N PRO A 74 -9.62 -6.38 26.45
CA PRO A 74 -9.78 -5.03 27.00
C PRO A 74 -8.44 -4.32 27.16
N ARG A 75 -7.42 -5.04 27.63
CA ARG A 75 -6.07 -4.49 27.82
C ARG A 75 -5.39 -4.14 26.50
N TYR A 76 -5.53 -5.01 25.50
CA TYR A 76 -5.02 -4.74 24.15
C TYR A 76 -5.69 -3.52 23.51
N ARG A 77 -7.02 -3.41 23.62
CA ARG A 77 -7.76 -2.22 23.13
C ARG A 77 -7.40 -0.94 23.87
N ALA A 78 -7.19 -1.00 25.18
CA ALA A 78 -6.76 0.15 25.97
C ALA A 78 -5.39 0.68 25.53
N MET A 79 -4.49 -0.20 25.06
CA MET A 79 -3.20 0.19 24.49
C MET A 79 -3.35 0.97 23.17
N GLY A 80 -4.47 0.81 22.46
CA GLY A 80 -4.73 1.47 21.20
C GLY A 80 -4.73 3.00 21.27
N ARG A 81 -4.94 3.60 22.44
CA ARG A 81 -4.82 5.06 22.65
C ARG A 81 -3.43 5.61 22.36
N TYR A 82 -2.40 4.78 22.47
CA TYR A 82 -1.01 5.13 22.18
C TYR A 82 -0.56 4.70 20.79
N GLY A 83 -1.41 4.01 20.04
CA GLY A 83 -1.07 3.33 18.81
C GLY A 83 -0.44 4.26 17.76
N ILE A 84 -1.06 5.41 17.51
CA ILE A 84 -0.51 6.43 16.59
C ILE A 84 0.85 6.95 17.06
N GLY A 85 1.01 7.24 18.35
CA GLY A 85 2.27 7.73 18.90
C GLY A 85 3.40 6.71 18.77
N ILE A 86 3.11 5.43 19.07
CA ILE A 86 4.05 4.32 18.91
C ILE A 86 4.42 4.13 17.43
N LEU A 87 3.44 4.22 16.52
CA LEU A 87 3.67 4.10 15.08
C LEU A 87 4.60 5.20 14.58
N MET A 88 4.31 6.46 14.94
CA MET A 88 5.16 7.59 14.57
C MET A 88 6.57 7.43 15.13
N LEU A 89 6.70 7.10 16.42
CA LEU A 89 8.00 6.85 17.02
C LEU A 89 8.78 5.75 16.29
N ALA A 90 8.13 4.64 15.96
CA ALA A 90 8.76 3.53 15.24
C ALA A 90 9.26 3.95 13.85
N VAL A 91 8.49 4.76 13.12
CA VAL A 91 8.89 5.28 11.79
C VAL A 91 10.14 6.16 11.87
N PHE A 92 10.27 6.99 12.91
CA PHE A 92 11.43 7.90 13.05
C PHE A 92 12.65 7.24 13.68
N VAL A 93 12.46 6.26 14.57
CA VAL A 93 13.55 5.64 15.34
C VAL A 93 14.11 4.39 14.65
N ALA A 94 13.32 3.70 13.83
CA ALA A 94 13.72 2.45 13.19
C ALA A 94 13.44 2.43 11.67
N PRO A 95 14.10 3.31 10.89
CA PRO A 95 13.92 3.36 9.44
C PRO A 95 14.31 2.06 8.74
N GLU A 96 15.26 1.29 9.28
CA GLU A 96 15.66 -0.01 8.74
C GLU A 96 14.59 -1.08 8.98
N ALA A 97 13.91 -1.04 10.13
CA ALA A 97 12.78 -1.93 10.37
C ALA A 97 11.62 -1.60 9.43
N LEU A 98 11.41 -0.31 9.14
CA LEU A 98 10.41 0.14 8.18
C LEU A 98 10.74 -0.31 6.76
N SER A 99 12.00 -0.25 6.33
CA SER A 99 12.40 -0.71 5.00
C SER A 99 12.21 -2.22 4.85
N VAL A 100 12.52 -3.01 5.89
CA VAL A 100 12.19 -4.45 5.93
C VAL A 100 10.68 -4.69 5.98
N LEU A 101 9.90 -3.86 6.66
CA LEU A 101 8.44 -4.02 6.62
C LEU A 101 7.90 -3.77 5.21
N LEU A 102 8.40 -2.73 4.52
CA LEU A 102 7.89 -2.28 3.23
C LEU A 102 8.52 -2.97 2.01
N TRP A 103 9.55 -3.80 2.17
CA TRP A 103 10.16 -4.52 1.04
C TRP A 103 9.15 -5.25 0.16
N PRO A 104 8.09 -5.92 0.68
CA PRO A 104 7.12 -6.58 -0.17
C PRO A 104 6.30 -5.58 -0.99
N ALA A 105 5.98 -4.42 -0.43
CA ALA A 105 5.25 -3.37 -1.15
C ALA A 105 6.08 -2.85 -2.34
N PHE A 106 7.39 -2.61 -2.13
CA PHE A 106 8.29 -2.18 -3.20
C PHE A 106 8.46 -3.26 -4.26
N ALA A 107 8.72 -4.52 -3.86
CA ALA A 107 8.83 -5.63 -4.80
C ALA A 107 7.56 -5.83 -5.64
N LEU A 108 6.37 -5.69 -5.04
CA LEU A 108 5.10 -5.77 -5.76
C LEU A 108 4.87 -4.55 -6.67
N THR A 109 5.39 -3.38 -6.30
CA THR A 109 5.33 -2.17 -7.13
C THR A 109 6.23 -2.34 -8.36
N ASP A 110 7.46 -2.83 -8.18
CA ASP A 110 8.38 -3.16 -9.27
C ASP A 110 7.78 -4.21 -10.21
N LEU A 111 7.14 -5.24 -9.64
CA LEU A 111 6.41 -6.24 -10.41
C LEU A 111 5.27 -5.60 -11.23
N ALA A 112 4.50 -4.69 -10.63
CA ALA A 112 3.42 -4.00 -11.33
C ALA A 112 3.96 -3.16 -12.50
N PHE A 113 5.07 -2.45 -12.31
CA PHE A 113 5.73 -1.71 -13.40
C PHE A 113 6.23 -2.65 -14.50
N ALA A 114 6.90 -3.75 -14.14
CA ALA A 114 7.39 -4.74 -15.10
C ALA A 114 6.25 -5.36 -15.92
N VAL A 115 5.10 -5.65 -15.27
CA VAL A 115 3.90 -6.12 -15.97
C VAL A 115 3.38 -5.08 -16.95
N VAL A 116 3.35 -3.81 -16.56
CA VAL A 116 2.88 -2.72 -17.44
C VAL A 116 3.81 -2.55 -18.63
N GLU A 117 5.13 -2.55 -18.41
CA GLU A 117 6.15 -2.49 -19.47
C GLU A 117 6.08 -3.67 -20.42
N TRP A 118 5.72 -4.86 -19.93
CA TRP A 118 5.56 -6.04 -20.79
C TRP A 118 4.30 -5.96 -21.66
N LEU A 119 3.28 -5.22 -21.23
CA LEU A 119 1.97 -5.16 -21.89
C LEU A 119 1.81 -4.00 -22.88
N VAL A 120 2.62 -2.93 -22.76
CA VAL A 120 2.52 -1.70 -23.56
C VAL A 120 3.69 -1.63 -24.54
#